data_AF-A0A525K615-F1
#
_entry.id   AF-A0A525K615-F1
#
_cell.length_a   1.000
_cell.length_b   1.000
_cell.length_c   1.000
_cell.angle_alpha   90.00
_cell.angle_beta   90.00
_cell.angle_gamma   90.00
#
_symmetry.space_group_name_H-M   'P 1'
#
loop_
_entity.id
_entity.type
_entity.pdbx_description
1 polymer ?
#
loop_
_entity_poly.entity_id
_entity_poly.type
_entity_poly.pdbx_seq_one_letter_code
_entity_poly.pdbx_strand_id
1 'polypeptide(L)'
;MKLFRKFSKARTDTTVPSSSKIGDEVQALNRIMSMCSVAAASAESAALNPHADQSKGAKQRFESAKRMSLQLAKEITDVSCRDAALEQIVELCMKANDLETARILIGGIQTETIRERLLEEYPVSFY
;
A
#
# COMPACT_ATOMS: atom_id res chain seq x y z
N MET A 1 -1.69 -48.14 19.24
CA MET A 1 -2.56 -47.01 18.84
C MET A 1 -1.69 -45.77 18.63
N LYS A 2 -1.74 -45.19 17.42
CA LYS A 2 -1.41 -43.80 16.99
C LYS A 2 -0.14 -43.17 17.61
N LEU A 3 1.03 -43.25 16.97
CA LEU A 3 1.57 -42.27 15.99
C LEU A 3 1.14 -40.82 16.28
N PHE A 4 2.07 -39.92 16.60
CA PHE A 4 2.35 -38.74 15.76
C PHE A 4 3.72 -38.13 16.13
N ARG A 5 4.46 -37.84 15.07
CA ARG A 5 5.87 -37.47 15.03
C ARG A 5 6.04 -35.99 15.38
N LYS A 6 7.09 -35.67 16.15
CA LYS A 6 7.78 -34.37 16.08
C LYS A 6 8.08 -34.05 14.62
N PHE A 7 7.83 -32.81 14.16
CA PHE A 7 8.70 -32.08 13.22
C PHE A 7 8.17 -30.64 13.03
N SER A 8 9.03 -29.67 13.39
CA SER A 8 9.36 -28.46 12.62
C SER A 8 8.27 -27.45 12.23
N LYS A 9 8.38 -26.23 12.78
CA LYS A 9 8.77 -25.07 11.96
C LYS A 9 9.39 -23.99 12.84
N ALA A 10 10.62 -23.63 12.47
CA ALA A 10 11.45 -22.62 13.09
C ALA A 10 10.72 -21.28 13.25
N ARG A 11 10.79 -20.75 14.47
CA ARG A 11 10.61 -19.34 14.75
C ARG A 11 11.77 -18.64 14.03
N THR A 12 11.45 -17.77 13.08
CA THR A 12 12.42 -16.96 12.34
C THR A 12 13.15 -16.04 13.32
N ASP A 13 14.28 -16.53 13.81
CA ASP A 13 15.47 -15.69 13.97
C ASP A 13 15.78 -15.05 12.62
N THR A 14 16.06 -13.75 12.61
CA THR A 14 17.17 -13.14 11.84
C THR A 14 17.08 -11.62 11.98
N THR A 15 17.82 -11.13 12.98
CA THR A 15 18.79 -10.03 12.89
C THR A 15 18.40 -8.73 12.16
N VAL A 16 18.58 -7.62 12.88
CA VAL A 16 19.11 -6.39 12.27
C VAL A 16 20.52 -6.66 11.71
N PRO A 17 20.78 -6.32 10.45
CA PRO A 17 22.06 -5.72 10.14
C PRO A 17 21.86 -4.37 9.44
N SER A 18 22.39 -3.35 10.11
CA SER A 18 22.62 -2.03 9.57
C SER A 18 23.42 -2.11 8.26
N SER A 19 22.99 -1.35 7.26
CA SER A 19 23.67 -1.02 5.99
C SER A 19 23.29 -1.77 4.71
N SER A 20 22.48 -2.85 4.74
CA SER A 20 21.93 -3.47 3.50
C SER A 20 20.43 -3.24 3.29
N LYS A 21 19.70 -2.80 4.34
CA LYS A 21 18.23 -2.71 4.36
C LYS A 21 17.62 -1.70 3.38
N ILE A 22 18.35 -0.64 3.04
CA ILE A 22 17.86 0.42 2.14
C ILE A 22 17.50 -0.18 0.76
N GLY A 23 18.28 -1.16 0.28
CA GLY A 23 18.00 -1.83 -1.00
C GLY A 23 16.70 -2.63 -0.98
N ASP A 24 16.44 -3.36 0.11
CA ASP A 24 15.22 -4.14 0.30
C ASP A 24 14.00 -3.24 0.52
N GLU A 25 14.15 -2.12 1.22
CA GLU A 25 13.09 -1.13 1.45
C GLU A 25 12.70 -0.38 0.16
N VAL A 26 13.70 0.00 -0.65
CA VAL A 26 13.46 0.59 -1.98
C VAL A 26 12.83 -0.44 -2.93
N GLN A 27 13.21 -1.72 -2.83
CA GLN A 27 12.57 -2.79 -3.58
C GLN A 27 11.11 -2.98 -3.15
N ALA A 28 10.83 -2.93 -1.84
CA ALA A 28 9.46 -3.00 -1.30
C ALA A 28 8.62 -1.82 -1.79
N LEU A 29 9.17 -0.59 -1.75
CA LEU A 29 8.54 0.60 -2.30
C LEU A 29 8.22 0.42 -3.79
N ASN A 30 9.20 0.02 -4.60
CA ASN A 30 8.99 -0.18 -6.04
C ASN A 30 7.91 -1.24 -6.32
N ARG A 31 7.84 -2.28 -5.49
CA ARG A 31 6.80 -3.30 -5.57
C ARG A 31 5.42 -2.73 -5.23
N ILE A 32 5.30 -1.90 -4.19
CA ILE A 32 4.07 -1.17 -3.86
C ILE A 32 3.65 -0.31 -5.05
N MET A 33 4.57 0.47 -5.63
CA MET A 33 4.29 1.33 -6.78
C MET A 33 3.81 0.53 -7.99
N SER A 34 4.47 -0.59 -8.31
CA SER A 34 4.06 -1.45 -9.42
C SER A 34 2.65 -2.01 -9.20
N MET A 35 2.33 -2.45 -7.98
CA MET A 35 1.01 -2.97 -7.64
C MET A 35 -0.07 -1.87 -7.67
N CYS A 36 0.23 -0.69 -7.11
CA CYS A 36 -0.67 0.46 -7.16
C CYS A 36 -0.90 0.91 -8.59
N SER A 37 0.12 0.95 -9.44
CA SER A 37 -0.02 1.33 -10.86
C SER A 37 -0.93 0.35 -11.63
N VAL A 38 -0.76 -0.97 -11.44
CA VAL A 38 -1.63 -1.99 -12.06
C VAL A 38 -3.07 -1.91 -11.53
N ALA A 39 -3.23 -1.62 -10.23
CA ALA A 39 -4.54 -1.42 -9.62
C ALA A 39 -5.21 -0.13 -10.09
N ALA A 40 -4.45 0.96 -10.26
CA ALA A 40 -4.93 2.25 -10.76
C ALA A 40 -5.43 2.12 -12.21
N ALA A 41 -4.64 1.50 -13.09
CA ALA A 41 -5.06 1.22 -14.46
C ALA A 41 -6.34 0.37 -14.54
N SER A 42 -6.51 -0.57 -13.60
CA SER A 42 -7.72 -1.38 -13.47
C SER A 42 -8.91 -0.59 -12.91
N ALA A 43 -8.67 0.34 -11.98
CA ALA A 43 -9.68 1.19 -11.35
C ALA A 43 -10.19 2.28 -12.31
N GLU A 44 -9.31 2.90 -13.10
CA GLU A 44 -9.70 3.89 -14.13
C GLU A 44 -10.59 3.25 -15.21
N SER A 45 -10.25 2.02 -15.62
CA SER A 45 -11.10 1.24 -16.55
C SER A 45 -12.49 0.93 -15.98
N ALA A 46 -12.60 0.76 -14.66
CA ALA A 46 -13.87 0.53 -13.97
C ALA A 46 -14.67 1.83 -13.73
N ALA A 47 -13.98 2.95 -13.50
CA ALA A 47 -14.59 4.27 -13.35
C ALA A 47 -15.24 4.75 -14.66
N LEU A 48 -14.64 4.41 -15.81
CA LEU A 48 -15.19 4.70 -17.13
C LEU A 48 -16.45 3.88 -17.45
N ASN A 49 -16.65 2.72 -16.82
CA ASN A 49 -17.75 1.82 -17.13
C ASN A 49 -18.34 1.13 -15.89
N PRO A 50 -19.10 1.86 -15.04
CA PRO A 50 -19.58 1.37 -13.75
C PRO A 50 -20.63 0.26 -13.84
N HIS A 51 -21.24 0.05 -15.01
CA HIS A 51 -22.28 -0.98 -15.25
C HIS A 51 -21.75 -2.36 -15.67
N ALA A 52 -20.45 -2.50 -15.91
CA ALA A 52 -19.88 -3.79 -16.31
C ALA A 52 -19.62 -4.68 -15.08
N ASP A 53 -19.83 -6.00 -15.22
CA ASP A 53 -19.40 -7.04 -14.25
C ASP A 53 -17.90 -6.92 -13.88
N GLN A 54 -17.12 -6.31 -14.78
CA GLN A 54 -15.72 -5.92 -14.60
C GLN A 54 -15.49 -4.94 -13.43
N SER A 55 -16.48 -4.12 -13.06
CA SER A 55 -16.40 -3.16 -11.95
C SER A 55 -16.24 -3.86 -10.59
N LYS A 56 -16.89 -5.01 -10.39
CA LYS A 56 -16.72 -5.84 -9.17
C LYS A 56 -15.32 -6.45 -9.11
N GLY A 57 -14.81 -6.95 -10.24
CA GLY A 57 -13.46 -7.50 -10.34
C GLY A 57 -12.36 -6.44 -10.10
N ALA A 58 -12.54 -5.24 -10.67
CA ALA A 58 -11.62 -4.13 -10.47
C ALA A 58 -11.59 -3.66 -9.01
N LYS A 59 -12.75 -3.56 -8.35
CA LYS A 59 -12.84 -3.21 -6.93
C LYS A 59 -12.15 -4.24 -6.03
N GLN A 60 -12.32 -5.53 -6.31
CA GLN A 60 -11.64 -6.60 -5.56
C GLN A 60 -10.12 -6.59 -5.76
N ARG A 61 -9.64 -6.30 -6.98
CA ARG A 61 -8.21 -6.14 -7.30
C ARG A 61 -7.61 -4.92 -6.59
N PHE A 62 -8.33 -3.80 -6.58
CA PHE A 62 -7.95 -2.62 -5.81
C PHE A 62 -7.85 -2.94 -4.31
N GLU A 63 -8.84 -3.60 -3.72
CA GLU A 63 -8.82 -3.91 -2.29
C GLU A 63 -7.67 -4.85 -1.93
N SER A 64 -7.38 -5.84 -2.80
CA SER A 64 -6.24 -6.75 -2.62
C SER A 64 -4.90 -6.03 -2.74
N ALA A 65 -4.75 -5.15 -3.74
CA ALA A 65 -3.55 -4.35 -3.93
C ALA A 65 -3.34 -3.37 -2.77
N LYS A 66 -4.40 -2.72 -2.29
CA LYS A 66 -4.40 -1.85 -1.11
C LYS A 66 -3.94 -2.60 0.13
N ARG A 67 -4.51 -3.77 0.43
CA ARG A 67 -4.10 -4.56 1.61
C ARG A 67 -2.65 -4.99 1.54
N MET A 68 -2.18 -5.46 0.38
CA MET A 68 -0.77 -5.83 0.21
C MET A 68 0.15 -4.62 0.33
N SER A 69 -0.23 -3.48 -0.25
CA SER A 69 0.55 -2.25 -0.18
C SER A 69 0.67 -1.73 1.26
N LEU A 70 -0.41 -1.78 2.03
CA LEU A 70 -0.41 -1.43 3.45
C LEU A 70 0.43 -2.38 4.29
N GLN A 71 0.45 -3.66 3.96
CA GLN A 71 1.30 -4.62 4.66
C GLN A 71 2.78 -4.33 4.41
N LEU A 72 3.16 -4.11 3.14
CA LEU A 72 4.53 -3.74 2.78
C LEU A 72 4.94 -2.40 3.41
N ALA A 73 4.04 -1.41 3.43
CA ALA A 73 4.31 -0.11 4.07
C ALA A 73 4.59 -0.23 5.58
N LYS A 74 4.05 -1.25 6.26
CA LYS A 74 4.37 -1.54 7.67
C LYS A 74 5.72 -2.22 7.85
N GLU A 75 6.21 -2.92 6.83
CA GLU A 75 7.54 -3.56 6.85
C GLU A 75 8.66 -2.55 6.58
N ILE A 76 8.35 -1.43 5.91
CA ILE A 76 9.29 -0.32 5.71
C ILE A 76 9.53 0.39 7.04
N THR A 77 10.78 0.42 7.46
CA THR A 77 11.20 1.05 8.71
C THR A 77 11.67 2.48 8.48
N ASP A 78 12.24 2.75 7.30
CA ASP A 78 12.67 4.08 6.86
C ASP A 78 11.48 5.03 6.65
N VAL A 79 11.55 6.21 7.27
CA VAL A 79 10.48 7.21 7.22
C VAL A 79 10.30 7.76 5.81
N SER A 80 11.40 7.96 5.06
CA SER A 80 11.36 8.54 3.72
C SER A 80 10.70 7.56 2.72
N CYS A 81 11.11 6.29 2.76
CA CYS A 81 10.49 5.25 1.92
C CYS A 81 9.05 4.98 2.35
N ARG A 82 8.74 5.00 3.64
CA ARG A 82 7.37 4.79 4.13
C ARG A 82 6.46 5.92 3.70
N ASP A 83 6.88 7.17 3.84
CA ASP A 83 6.07 8.33 3.43
C ASP A 83 5.85 8.35 1.91
N ALA A 84 6.86 8.00 1.10
CA ALA A 84 6.70 7.83 -0.35
C ALA A 84 5.74 6.68 -0.72
N ALA A 85 5.78 5.57 0.03
CA ALA A 85 4.83 4.47 -0.15
C ALA A 85 3.41 4.90 0.21
N LEU A 86 3.24 5.64 1.32
CA LEU A 86 1.96 6.14 1.78
C LEU A 86 1.36 7.14 0.78
N GLU A 87 2.16 8.04 0.21
CA GLU A 87 1.74 8.95 -0.87
C GLU A 87 1.09 8.18 -2.03
N GLN A 88 1.76 7.15 -2.55
CA GLN A 88 1.24 6.34 -3.64
C GLN A 88 -0.04 5.57 -3.30
N ILE A 89 -0.14 5.07 -2.06
CA ILE A 89 -1.36 4.39 -1.59
C ILE A 89 -2.51 5.40 -1.46
N VAL A 90 -2.22 6.63 -1.06
CA VAL A 90 -3.20 7.72 -0.96
C VAL A 90 -3.73 8.08 -2.35
N GLU A 91 -2.86 8.31 -3.33
CA GLU A 91 -3.27 8.57 -4.72
C GLU A 91 -4.19 7.47 -5.26
N LEU A 92 -3.84 6.20 -5.00
CA LEU A 92 -4.67 5.06 -5.39
C LEU A 92 -6.04 5.08 -4.70
N CYS A 93 -6.08 5.36 -3.39
CA CYS A 93 -7.33 5.46 -2.64
C CYS A 93 -8.20 6.61 -3.15
N MET A 94 -7.60 7.75 -3.50
CA MET A 94 -8.32 8.89 -4.11
C MET A 94 -8.94 8.49 -5.46
N LYS A 95 -8.17 7.82 -6.34
CA LYS A 95 -8.68 7.29 -7.63
C LYS A 95 -9.82 6.27 -7.44
N ALA A 96 -9.78 5.47 -6.38
CA ALA A 96 -10.81 4.51 -6.04
C ALA A 96 -11.98 5.10 -5.22
N ASN A 97 -11.99 6.43 -5.00
CA ASN A 97 -12.99 7.15 -4.22
C ASN A 97 -13.09 6.69 -2.74
N ASP A 98 -11.99 6.15 -2.19
CA ASP A 98 -11.84 5.66 -0.82
C ASP A 98 -11.21 6.75 0.06
N LEU A 99 -11.94 7.86 0.21
CA LEU A 99 -11.45 9.08 0.86
C LEU A 99 -11.08 8.84 2.33
N GLU A 100 -11.88 8.04 3.04
CA GLU A 100 -11.71 7.78 4.48
C GLU A 100 -10.33 7.18 4.79
N THR A 101 -9.89 6.19 4.00
CA THR A 101 -8.55 5.62 4.19
C THR A 101 -7.46 6.58 3.76
N ALA A 102 -7.67 7.33 2.68
CA ALA A 102 -6.70 8.32 2.23
C ALA A 102 -6.45 9.38 3.33
N ARG A 103 -7.49 9.83 4.04
CA ARG A 103 -7.36 10.75 5.18
C ARG A 103 -6.51 10.15 6.31
N ILE A 104 -6.77 8.89 6.67
CA ILE A 104 -6.04 8.19 7.74
C ILE A 104 -4.55 8.06 7.38
N LEU A 105 -4.25 7.72 6.13
CA LEU A 105 -2.87 7.54 5.66
C LEU A 105 -2.10 8.86 5.65
N ILE A 106 -2.73 9.94 5.18
CA ILE A 106 -2.13 11.29 5.21
C ILE A 106 -1.79 11.72 6.64
N GLY A 107 -2.65 11.40 7.61
CA GLY A 107 -2.37 11.65 9.03
C GLY A 107 -1.20 10.84 9.59
N GLY A 108 -0.85 9.72 8.96
CA GLY A 108 0.30 8.88 9.33
C GLY A 108 1.62 9.30 8.68
N ILE A 109 1.60 10.24 7.73
CA ILE A 109 2.79 10.75 7.05
C ILE A 109 3.55 11.68 8.01
N GLN A 110 4.83 11.38 8.24
CA GLN A 110 5.66 12.21 9.13
C GLN A 110 6.32 13.37 8.38
N THR A 111 6.61 13.19 7.08
CA THR A 111 7.19 14.23 6.25
C THR A 111 6.16 15.30 5.88
N GLU A 112 6.31 16.49 6.46
CA GLU A 112 5.36 17.60 6.30
C GLU A 112 5.21 18.02 4.84
N THR A 113 6.32 18.05 4.07
CA THR A 113 6.33 18.41 2.65
C THR A 113 5.50 17.46 1.77
N ILE A 114 5.43 16.17 2.13
CA ILE A 114 4.62 15.19 1.38
C ILE A 114 3.15 15.38 1.73
N ARG A 115 2.87 15.57 3.02
CA ARG A 115 1.52 15.84 3.52
C ARG A 115 0.94 17.13 2.93
N GLU A 116 1.71 18.21 2.89
CA GLU A 116 1.31 19.49 2.28
C GLU A 116 0.98 19.31 0.80
N ARG A 117 1.87 18.66 0.03
CA ARG A 117 1.59 18.36 -1.39
C ARG A 117 0.30 17.58 -1.59
N LEU A 118 0.04 16.57 -0.76
CA LEU A 118 -1.19 15.79 -0.83
C LEU A 118 -2.44 16.62 -0.46
N LEU A 119 -2.33 17.54 0.48
CA LEU A 119 -3.42 18.46 0.83
C LEU A 119 -3.68 19.50 -0.26
N GLU A 120 -2.62 19.98 -0.92
CA GLU A 120 -2.71 20.89 -2.08
C GLU A 120 -3.32 20.19 -3.30
N GLU A 121 -2.99 18.92 -3.53
CA GLU A 121 -3.49 18.14 -4.67
C GLU A 121 -4.94 17.66 -4.46
N TYR A 122 -5.33 17.37 -3.21
CA TYR A 122 -6.68 16.89 -2.85
C TYR A 122 -7.41 17.79 -1.83
N PRO A 123 -7.61 19.10 -2.11
CA PRO A 123 -8.13 20.06 -1.13
C PRO A 123 -9.61 19.83 -0.78
N VAL A 124 -10.38 19.25 -1.70
CA VAL A 124 -11.84 19.07 -1.60
C VAL A 124 -12.27 17.77 -0.90
N SER A 125 -11.34 16.84 -0.68
CA SER A 125 -11.63 15.55 -0.06
C SER A 125 -11.47 15.55 1.46
N PHE A 126 -11.16 16.68 2.09
CA PHE A 126 -10.89 16.82 3.54
C PHE A 126 -11.88 17.69 4.33
N TYR A 127 -12.81 18.38 3.65
CA TYR A 127 -13.92 19.10 4.29
C TYR A 127 -15.11 18.18 4.62
#